data_AF-A0A2E9FIW2-F1
#
_entry.id   AF-A0A2E9FIW2-F1
#
_cell.length_a   1.000
_cell.length_b   1.000
_cell.length_c   1.000
_cell.angle_alpha   90.00
_cell.angle_beta   90.00
_cell.angle_gamma   90.00
#
_symmetry.space_group_name_H-M   'P 1'
#
loop_
_entity.id
_entity.type
_entity.pdbx_description
1 polymer ?
#
loop_
_entity_poly.entity_id
_entity_poly.type
_entity_poly.pdbx_seq_one_letter_code
_entity_poly.pdbx_strand_id
1 'polypeptide(L)'
;MMSDYVTINAVAEKFNVSVSTIRQWIRKDNIPRNTYIKVGNTYRFILEEVENSLRGIEADDTQKWQDTLAEKEDTLELNLDDDI
;
A
#
# COMPACT_ATOMS: atom_id res chain seq x y z
N MET A 1 -15.56 -6.78 16.89
CA MET A 1 -15.77 -5.49 16.19
C MET A 1 -15.82 -5.77 14.70
N MET A 2 -16.57 -4.99 13.94
CA MET A 2 -16.73 -5.17 12.49
C MET A 2 -15.50 -4.55 11.83
N SER A 3 -14.55 -5.38 11.40
CA SER A 3 -13.37 -4.94 10.67
C SER A 3 -13.82 -4.47 9.29
N ASP A 4 -14.01 -3.16 9.14
CA ASP A 4 -14.47 -2.57 7.89
C ASP A 4 -13.38 -2.66 6.83
N TYR A 5 -13.72 -3.34 5.73
CA TYR A 5 -12.86 -3.45 4.56
C TYR A 5 -12.93 -2.16 3.75
N VAL A 6 -11.82 -1.44 3.68
CA VAL A 6 -11.71 -0.17 2.97
C VAL A 6 -10.95 -0.29 1.65
N THR A 7 -11.13 0.67 0.75
CA THR A 7 -10.38 0.72 -0.51
C THR A 7 -8.99 1.32 -0.33
N ILE A 8 -8.09 1.11 -1.29
CA ILE A 8 -6.75 1.72 -1.26
C ILE A 8 -6.78 3.24 -1.17
N ASN A 9 -7.82 3.89 -1.72
CA ASN A 9 -8.00 5.34 -1.66
C ASN A 9 -8.32 5.80 -0.23
N ALA A 10 -9.20 5.08 0.46
CA ALA A 10 -9.56 5.39 1.84
C ALA A 10 -8.37 5.15 2.81
N VAL A 11 -7.54 4.13 2.54
CA VAL A 11 -6.27 3.94 3.26
C VAL A 11 -5.35 5.13 3.02
N ALA A 12 -5.13 5.51 1.77
CA ALA A 12 -4.29 6.65 1.39
C ALA A 12 -4.74 7.96 2.09
N GLU A 13 -6.05 8.25 2.11
CA GLU A 13 -6.62 9.41 2.79
C GLU A 13 -6.41 9.35 4.30
N LYS A 14 -6.62 8.18 4.93
CA LYS A 14 -6.45 7.99 6.38
C LYS A 14 -5.01 8.23 6.85
N PHE A 15 -4.04 7.79 6.07
CA PHE A 15 -2.61 7.96 6.37
C PHE A 15 -2.03 9.27 5.79
N ASN A 16 -2.83 10.07 5.10
CA ASN A 16 -2.42 11.28 4.39
C ASN A 16 -1.21 11.05 3.46
N VAL A 17 -1.23 9.94 2.73
CA VAL A 17 -0.20 9.56 1.77
C VAL A 17 -0.80 9.30 0.40
N SER A 18 0.03 9.29 -0.63
CA SER A 18 -0.45 8.93 -1.97
C SER A 18 -0.78 7.43 -2.08
N VAL A 19 -1.71 7.08 -2.98
CA VAL A 19 -1.99 5.67 -3.36
C VAL A 19 -0.73 4.97 -3.86
N SER A 20 0.19 5.70 -4.51
CA SER A 20 1.49 5.20 -4.94
C SER A 20 2.38 4.82 -3.76
N THR A 21 2.33 5.58 -2.67
CA THR A 21 3.04 5.26 -1.41
C THR A 21 2.49 3.96 -0.82
N ILE A 22 1.16 3.79 -0.77
CA ILE A 22 0.55 2.53 -0.30
C ILE A 22 0.99 1.35 -1.18
N ARG A 23 1.02 1.51 -2.51
CA ARG A 23 1.53 0.46 -3.41
C ARG A 23 3.01 0.16 -3.18
N GLN A 24 3.83 1.16 -2.87
CA GLN A 24 5.22 0.94 -2.50
C GLN A 24 5.33 0.14 -1.20
N TRP A 25 4.48 0.42 -0.20
CA TRP A 25 4.45 -0.36 1.04
C TRP A 25 4.06 -1.82 0.81
N ILE A 26 3.09 -2.09 -0.07
CA ILE A 26 2.74 -3.45 -0.46
C ILE A 26 3.90 -4.13 -1.20
N ARG A 27 4.58 -3.41 -2.10
CA ARG A 27 5.74 -3.94 -2.86
C ARG A 27 6.96 -4.22 -1.99
N LYS A 28 7.15 -3.43 -0.93
CA LYS A 28 8.24 -3.56 0.03
C LYS A 28 7.92 -4.56 1.17
N ASP A 29 6.76 -5.20 1.11
CA ASP A 29 6.23 -6.08 2.16
C ASP A 29 6.04 -5.39 3.53
N ASN A 30 6.01 -4.04 3.59
CA ASN A 30 5.64 -3.28 4.80
C ASN A 30 4.16 -3.47 5.18
N ILE A 31 3.33 -3.86 4.21
CA ILE A 31 1.94 -4.24 4.42
C ILE A 31 1.81 -5.68 3.90
N PRO A 32 1.77 -6.69 4.79
CA PRO A 32 1.70 -8.09 4.41
C PRO A 32 0.38 -8.35 3.72
N ARG A 33 0.36 -9.32 2.80
CA ARG A 33 -0.86 -9.65 2.06
C ARG A 33 -1.98 -10.21 2.91
N ASN A 34 -1.69 -10.65 4.13
CA ASN A 34 -2.72 -11.08 5.07
C ASN A 34 -3.63 -9.90 5.51
N THR A 35 -3.13 -8.67 5.46
CA THR A 35 -3.87 -7.47 5.89
C THR A 35 -4.86 -6.95 4.85
N TYR A 36 -4.93 -7.59 3.68
CA TYR A 36 -5.82 -7.18 2.61
C TYR A 36 -6.32 -8.38 1.82
N ILE A 37 -7.56 -8.28 1.35
CA ILE A 37 -8.18 -9.29 0.50
C ILE A 37 -8.36 -8.73 -0.91
N LYS A 38 -8.19 -9.60 -1.92
CA LYS A 38 -8.53 -9.29 -3.30
C LYS A 38 -9.92 -9.84 -3.59
N VAL A 39 -10.92 -8.96 -3.72
CA VAL A 39 -12.29 -9.32 -4.09
C VAL A 39 -12.46 -9.02 -5.58
N GLY A 40 -12.41 -10.05 -6.42
CA GLY A 40 -12.42 -9.91 -7.88
C GLY A 40 -11.21 -9.11 -8.37
N ASN A 41 -11.45 -7.91 -8.91
CA ASN A 41 -10.40 -7.00 -9.38
C ASN A 41 -10.10 -5.85 -8.41
N THR A 42 -10.66 -5.87 -7.19
CA THR A 42 -10.49 -4.77 -6.23
C THR A 42 -9.81 -5.24 -4.96
N TYR A 43 -8.77 -4.50 -4.55
CA TYR A 43 -8.11 -4.69 -3.28
C TYR A 43 -8.90 -4.01 -2.16
N ARG A 44 -9.07 -4.73 -1.05
CA ARG A 44 -9.79 -4.33 0.14
C ARG A 44 -8.87 -4.53 1.35
N PHE A 45 -8.66 -3.48 2.13
CA PHE A 45 -7.69 -3.46 3.22
C PHE A 45 -8.41 -3.41 4.56
N ILE A 46 -7.83 -4.03 5.57
CA ILE A 46 -8.26 -3.91 6.97
C ILE A 46 -7.39 -2.83 7.61
N LEU A 47 -8.00 -1.71 8.01
CA LEU A 47 -7.24 -0.56 8.55
C LEU A 47 -6.41 -0.92 9.78
N GLU A 48 -6.98 -1.68 10.70
CA GLU A 48 -6.31 -2.08 11.95
C GLU A 48 -5.06 -2.92 11.66
N GLU A 49 -5.14 -3.86 10.72
CA GLU A 49 -4.00 -4.70 10.37
C GLU A 49 -2.91 -3.93 9.60
N VAL A 50 -3.32 -3.03 8.71
CA VAL A 50 -2.37 -2.13 8.02
C VAL A 50 -1.64 -1.24 9.03
N GLU A 51 -2.36 -0.67 9.99
CA GLU A 51 -1.78 0.17 11.03
C GLU A 51 -0.82 -0.63 11.94
N ASN A 52 -1.21 -1.83 12.35
CA ASN A 52 -0.37 -2.71 13.17
C ASN A 52 0.92 -3.11 12.43
N SER A 53 0.80 -3.41 11.13
CA SER A 53 1.95 -3.72 10.30
C SER A 53 2.91 -2.54 10.16
N LEU A 54 2.38 -1.33 9.91
CA LEU A 54 3.21 -0.12 9.81
C LEU A 54 3.87 0.26 11.14
N ARG A 55 3.29 -0.14 12.28
CA ARG A 55 3.86 0.03 13.62
C ARG A 55 4.95 -1.00 13.96
N GLY A 56 5.25 -1.96 13.07
CA GLY A 56 6.26 -2.99 13.30
C GLY A 56 5.79 -4.13 14.20
N ILE A 57 4.48 -4.29 14.37
CA ILE A 57 3.88 -5.48 15.00
C ILE A 57 3.67 -6.47 13.84
N GLU A 58 4.75 -7.08 13.38
CA GLU A 58 4.78 -7.87 12.15
C GLU A 58 3.94 -9.14 12.28
N ALA A 59 3.00 -9.35 11.34
CA ALA A 59 2.56 -10.68 10.97
C ALA A 59 3.59 -11.22 9.96
N ASP A 60 4.54 -11.99 10.50
CA ASP A 60 5.50 -12.81 9.77
C ASP A 60 4.79 -13.62 8.67
N ASP A 61 5.19 -13.45 7.40
CA ASP A 61 6.08 -14.41 6.75
C ASP A 61 6.03 -14.29 5.21
N THR A 62 7.21 -14.53 4.66
CA THR A 62 7.66 -14.64 3.28
C THR A 62 6.67 -15.20 2.25
N GLN A 63 6.32 -14.40 1.22
CA GLN A 63 6.21 -14.95 -0.13
C GLN A 63 6.48 -13.90 -1.21
N LYS A 64 7.68 -13.98 -1.80
CA LYS A 64 8.06 -13.26 -3.02
C LYS A 64 7.20 -13.74 -4.19
N TRP A 65 6.24 -12.92 -4.59
CA TRP A 65 5.53 -13.06 -5.85
C TRP A 65 6.06 -12.04 -6.85
N GLN A 66 6.71 -12.54 -7.90
CA GLN A 66 7.14 -11.76 -9.05
C GLN A 66 5.94 -11.49 -9.95
N ASP A 67 5.19 -10.42 -9.68
CA ASP A 67 4.26 -9.89 -10.68
C ASP A 67 5.03 -8.99 -11.63
N THR A 68 5.55 -9.62 -12.68
CA THR A 68 5.87 -9.01 -13.97
C THR A 68 4.62 -8.29 -14.49
N LEU A 69 4.50 -7.00 -14.18
CA LEU A 69 3.54 -6.12 -14.85
C LEU A 69 4.32 -4.92 -15.39
N ALA A 70 4.81 -5.17 -16.61
CA ALA A 70 4.99 -4.25 -17.72
C ALA A 70 4.76 -2.75 -17.44
N GLU A 71 5.84 -2.00 -17.67
CA GLU A 71 5.90 -0.73 -18.39
C GLU A 71 4.77 0.28 -18.11
N LYS A 72 5.11 1.30 -17.32
CA LYS A 72 5.16 2.67 -17.84
C LYS A 72 6.01 3.54 -16.92
N GLU A 73 7.07 4.06 -17.51
CA GLU A 73 7.81 5.22 -17.05
C GLU A 73 6.82 6.38 -16.88
N ASP A 74 6.50 6.75 -15.64
CA ASP A 74 6.13 8.12 -15.34
C ASP A 74 7.29 8.66 -14.51
N THR A 75 8.26 9.22 -15.23
CA THR A 75 9.22 10.19 -14.71
C THR A 75 8.44 11.33 -14.07
N LEU A 76 8.16 11.22 -12.78
CA LEU A 76 7.86 12.38 -11.94
C LEU A 76 9.18 13.16 -11.80
N GLU A 77 9.51 13.98 -12.80
CA GLU A 77 10.39 15.14 -12.60
C GLU A 77 9.67 16.08 -11.63
N LEU A 78 9.85 15.82 -10.34
CA LEU A 78 9.70 16.83 -9.29
C LEU A 78 10.92 17.75 -9.37
N ASN A 79 10.96 18.63 -10.37
CA ASN A 79 11.73 19.86 -10.22
C ASN A 79 10.88 20.79 -9.34
N LEU A 80 10.97 20.53 -8.03
CA LEU A 80 10.63 21.48 -6.99
C LEU A 80 11.57 22.67 -7.19
N ASP A 81 10.99 23.85 -7.35
CA ASP A 81 11.68 25.13 -7.49
C ASP A 81 12.86 25.24 -6.51
N ASP A 82 14.08 25.32 -7.03
CA ASP A 82 15.19 25.95 -6.31
C ASP A 82 15.02 27.48 -6.51
N ASP A 83 14.52 28.12 -5.46
CA ASP A 83 14.47 29.57 -5.26
C ASP A 83 15.77 30.26 -5.74
N ILE A 84 15.64 31.29 -6.58
CA ILE A 84 16.65 32.35 -6.82
C ILE A 84 16.06 33.70 -6.42
#